data_AF-A0A7C8RL59-F1
#
_entry.id   AF-A0A7C8RL59-F1
#
_cell.length_a   1.000
_cell.length_b   1.000
_cell.length_c   1.000
_cell.angle_alpha   90.00
_cell.angle_beta   90.00
_cell.angle_gamma   90.00
#
_symmetry.space_group_name_H-M   'P 1'
#
loop_
_entity.id
_entity.type
_entity.pdbx_description
1 polymer ?
#
loop_
_entity_poly.entity_id
_entity_poly.type
_entity_poly.pdbx_seq_one_letter_code
_entity_poly.pdbx_strand_id
1 'polypeptide(L)'
;MFPHIGRFFTIPPISEDWSPPTKLSIELGIVAGRLYFTYEHSNAIKEYLNLDDEEANQEKSQAKAMVLAFRPLEFLREWLMLKRKGQDFLHTPMGYLCQSKVLSQTLAFFKEDVSRLENLTENSKPEDIGVDFDDKPKAEERE
;
A
#
# COMPACT_ATOMS: atom_id res chain seq x y z
N MET A 1 -8.38 -33.06 -28.40
CA MET A 1 -9.29 -32.77 -27.28
C MET A 1 -8.54 -33.06 -25.99
N PHE A 2 -7.89 -32.04 -25.41
CA PHE A 2 -7.22 -32.16 -24.11
C PHE A 2 -7.41 -30.84 -23.35
N PRO A 3 -8.47 -30.69 -22.54
CA PRO A 3 -8.49 -29.64 -21.54
C PRO A 3 -8.01 -30.23 -20.21
N HIS A 4 -7.56 -29.36 -19.31
CA HIS A 4 -7.13 -29.64 -17.93
C HIS A 4 -5.62 -29.85 -17.73
N ILE A 5 -4.79 -28.93 -18.24
CA ILE A 5 -3.55 -28.62 -17.53
C ILE A 5 -3.98 -27.97 -16.19
N GLY A 6 -3.73 -28.69 -15.09
CA GLY A 6 -4.10 -28.28 -13.75
C GLY A 6 -3.37 -27.00 -13.34
N ARG A 7 -4.13 -26.00 -12.87
CA ARG A 7 -3.56 -24.81 -12.23
C ARG A 7 -3.13 -25.20 -10.82
N PHE A 8 -1.87 -25.58 -10.67
CA PHE A 8 -1.26 -25.77 -9.36
C PHE A 8 -0.82 -24.41 -8.82
N PHE A 9 -1.62 -23.82 -7.94
CA PHE A 9 -1.17 -22.73 -7.09
C PHE A 9 -0.64 -23.32 -5.78
N THR A 10 0.63 -23.09 -5.47
CA THR A 10 1.28 -23.49 -4.21
C THR A 10 0.89 -22.59 -3.03
N ILE A 11 0.10 -21.55 -3.28
CA ILE A 11 -0.42 -20.62 -2.27
C ILE A 11 -1.95 -20.69 -2.35
N PRO A 12 -2.66 -20.94 -1.24
CA PRO A 12 -4.11 -20.93 -1.24
C PRO A 12 -4.61 -19.55 -1.66
N PRO A 13 -5.70 -19.46 -2.44
CA PRO A 13 -6.32 -18.18 -2.74
C PRO A 13 -6.68 -17.50 -1.42
N ILE A 14 -6.21 -16.26 -1.25
CA ILE A 14 -6.57 -15.45 -0.11
C ILE A 14 -8.03 -15.02 -0.24
N SER A 15 -8.74 -14.92 0.89
CA SER A 15 -10.15 -14.51 0.86
C SER A 15 -10.28 -13.08 0.33
N GLU A 16 -11.33 -12.80 -0.45
CA GLU A 16 -11.53 -11.47 -1.08
C GLU A 16 -11.74 -10.35 -0.03
N ASP A 17 -12.22 -10.71 1.16
CA ASP A 17 -12.43 -9.85 2.32
C ASP A 17 -11.22 -9.78 3.27
N TRP A 18 -10.13 -10.49 2.95
CA TRP A 18 -8.95 -10.46 3.81
C TRP A 18 -8.23 -9.11 3.68
N SER A 19 -8.10 -8.42 4.81
CA SER A 19 -7.22 -7.26 4.95
C SER A 19 -6.10 -7.59 5.93
N PRO A 20 -4.85 -7.18 5.65
CA PRO A 20 -3.76 -7.41 6.57
C PRO A 20 -3.94 -6.57 7.83
N PRO A 21 -3.59 -7.09 9.01
CA PRO A 21 -3.51 -6.27 10.22
C PRO A 21 -2.61 -5.05 9.99
N THR A 22 -3.03 -3.88 10.47
CA THR A 22 -2.32 -2.60 10.27
C THR A 22 -0.86 -2.68 10.70
N LYS A 23 -0.60 -3.30 11.86
CA LYS A 23 0.76 -3.54 12.38
C LYS A 23 1.64 -4.26 11.34
N LEU A 24 1.16 -5.36 10.77
CA LEU A 24 1.91 -6.14 9.79
C LEU A 24 2.20 -5.32 8.53
N SER A 25 1.21 -4.55 8.06
CA SER A 25 1.38 -3.68 6.89
C SER A 25 2.47 -2.63 7.11
N ILE A 26 2.50 -2.02 8.30
CA ILE A 26 3.53 -1.05 8.70
C ILE A 26 4.90 -1.71 8.75
N GLU A 27 5.03 -2.83 9.45
CA GLU A 27 6.30 -3.54 9.61
C GLU A 27 6.89 -3.99 8.28
N LEU A 28 6.06 -4.59 7.44
CA LEU A 28 6.43 -5.00 6.10
C LEU A 28 6.85 -3.80 5.24
N GLY A 29 6.13 -2.68 5.35
CA GLY A 29 6.49 -1.43 4.67
C GLY A 29 7.86 -0.91 5.11
N ILE A 30 8.15 -0.89 6.41
CA ILE A 30 9.45 -0.47 6.94
C ILE A 30 10.56 -1.38 6.43
N VAL A 31 10.40 -2.71 6.55
CA VAL A 31 11.40 -3.68 6.07
C VAL A 31 11.60 -3.58 4.56
N ALA A 32 10.55 -3.33 3.78
CA ALA A 32 10.65 -3.10 2.35
C ALA A 32 11.39 -1.79 1.98
N GLY A 33 11.49 -0.84 2.90
CA GLY A 33 12.04 0.49 2.67
C GLY A 33 11.03 1.47 2.08
N ARG A 34 9.75 1.35 2.46
CA ARG A 34 8.63 2.18 1.99
C ARG A 34 8.86 3.65 2.37
N LEU A 35 8.78 4.53 1.36
CA LEU A 35 8.90 5.97 1.54
C LEU A 35 7.57 6.72 1.51
N TYR A 36 6.60 6.20 0.77
CA TYR A 36 5.31 6.81 0.54
C TYR A 36 4.20 5.96 1.16
N PHE A 37 3.20 6.65 1.71
CA PHE A 37 1.99 6.07 2.29
C PHE A 37 0.91 7.15 2.27
N THR A 38 -0.36 6.76 2.37
CA THR A 38 -1.49 7.69 2.38
C THR A 38 -1.57 8.48 3.68
N TYR A 39 -2.18 9.67 3.66
CA TYR A 39 -2.31 10.48 4.88
C TYR A 39 -3.09 9.75 6.00
N GLU A 40 -4.09 8.95 5.65
CA GLU A 40 -4.87 8.12 6.59
C GLU A 40 -3.98 7.11 7.34
N HIS A 41 -2.94 6.59 6.68
CA HIS A 41 -1.99 5.66 7.28
C HIS A 41 -0.96 6.37 8.17
N SER A 42 -0.87 7.71 8.14
CA SER A 42 0.15 8.44 8.90
C SER A 42 0.00 8.30 10.42
N ASN A 43 -1.23 8.34 10.93
CA ASN A 43 -1.51 8.22 12.36
C ASN A 43 -1.14 6.83 12.88
N ALA A 44 -1.52 5.77 12.15
CA ALA A 44 -1.18 4.41 12.55
C ALA A 44 0.34 4.15 12.56
N ILE A 45 1.10 4.79 11.66
CA ILE A 45 2.56 4.70 11.66
C ILE A 45 3.16 5.48 12.85
N LYS A 46 2.63 6.67 13.18
CA LYS A 46 3.07 7.44 14.36
C LYS A 46 2.82 6.69 15.65
N GLU A 47 1.62 6.12 15.81
CA GLU A 47 1.26 5.29 16.95
C GLU A 47 2.19 4.07 17.05
N TYR A 48 2.44 3.38 15.94
CA TYR A 48 3.35 2.24 15.89
C TYR A 48 4.79 2.60 16.29
N LEU A 49 5.27 3.78 15.88
CA LEU A 49 6.60 4.28 16.20
C LEU A 49 6.68 4.99 17.56
N ASN A 50 5.55 5.13 18.28
CA ASN A 50 5.40 5.88 19.52
C ASN A 50 5.83 7.36 19.38
N LEU A 51 5.35 8.04 18.33
CA LEU A 51 5.69 9.44 18.02
C LEU A 51 4.67 10.45 18.56
N ASP A 52 3.66 10.00 19.29
CA ASP A 52 2.57 10.87 19.75
C ASP A 52 2.91 11.64 21.04
N ASP A 53 4.06 11.34 21.67
CA ASP A 53 4.55 12.01 22.88
C ASP A 53 5.75 12.92 22.56
N GLU A 54 5.48 14.17 22.17
CA GLU A 54 6.51 15.16 21.80
C GLU A 54 7.43 15.61 22.96
N GLU A 55 7.15 15.28 24.23
CA GLU A 55 7.88 15.90 25.36
C GLU A 55 8.26 14.98 26.52
N ALA A 56 8.01 13.68 26.42
CA ALA A 56 8.47 12.78 27.46
C ALA A 56 9.10 11.55 26.83
N ASN A 57 10.32 11.25 27.31
CA ASN A 57 10.68 9.91 27.71
C ASN A 57 11.63 9.14 26.78
N GLN A 58 12.85 9.67 26.61
CA GLN A 58 14.02 8.86 26.24
C GLN A 58 14.30 7.68 27.20
N GLU A 59 13.60 7.57 28.36
CA GLU A 59 13.92 6.58 29.41
C GLU A 59 12.79 5.63 29.88
N LYS A 60 11.51 5.76 29.51
CA LYS A 60 10.46 4.73 29.85
C LYS A 60 9.76 4.11 28.64
N SER A 61 10.44 3.90 27.52
CA SER A 61 9.90 3.11 26.40
C SER A 61 10.17 1.61 26.54
N GLN A 62 10.28 1.10 27.76
CA GLN A 62 10.59 -0.32 28.02
C GLN A 62 9.35 -1.21 28.13
N ALA A 63 8.14 -0.65 28.12
CA ALA A 63 6.92 -1.41 28.41
C ALA A 63 5.69 -0.92 27.65
N LYS A 64 5.74 -0.82 26.32
CA LYS A 64 4.53 -1.05 25.51
C LYS A 64 4.87 -1.40 24.06
N ALA A 65 4.46 -2.62 23.72
CA ALA A 65 4.48 -3.25 22.40
C ALA A 65 5.85 -3.61 21.82
N MET A 66 5.87 -4.82 21.26
CA MET A 66 6.85 -5.42 20.37
C MET A 66 7.03 -4.55 19.11
N VAL A 67 7.74 -3.44 19.25
CA VAL A 67 8.16 -2.54 18.17
C VAL A 67 9.36 -3.18 17.46
N LEU A 68 9.46 -3.02 16.14
CA LEU A 68 10.52 -3.57 15.29
C LEU A 68 11.95 -3.39 15.82
N ALA A 69 12.21 -2.34 16.61
CA ALA A 69 13.51 -2.06 17.18
C ALA A 69 13.41 -1.29 18.52
N PHE A 70 14.46 -1.38 19.34
CA PHE A 70 14.59 -0.65 20.62
C PHE A 70 14.60 0.88 20.44
N ARG A 71 15.11 1.38 19.31
CA ARG A 71 15.07 2.79 18.90
C ARG A 71 14.47 2.88 17.50
N PRO A 72 13.13 2.86 17.37
CA PRO A 72 12.45 2.65 16.08
C PRO A 72 12.74 3.73 15.04
N LEU A 73 12.81 5.00 15.46
CA LEU A 73 13.14 6.11 14.56
C LEU A 73 14.58 6.04 14.04
N GLU A 74 15.54 5.77 14.92
CA GLU A 74 16.94 5.68 14.52
C GLU A 74 17.17 4.50 13.59
N PHE A 75 16.61 3.33 13.94
CA PHE A 75 16.60 2.17 13.07
C PHE A 75 15.99 2.50 11.71
N LEU A 76 14.80 3.11 11.68
CA LEU A 76 14.11 3.45 10.44
C LEU A 76 14.96 4.39 9.57
N ARG A 77 15.54 5.42 10.17
CA ARG A 77 16.41 6.38 9.47
C ARG A 77 17.63 5.68 8.86
N GLU A 78 18.36 4.90 9.66
CA GLU A 78 19.54 4.16 9.19
C GLU A 78 19.19 3.12 8.13
N TRP A 79 18.10 2.39 8.34
CA TRP A 79 17.59 1.40 7.41
C TRP A 79 17.24 2.00 6.05
N LEU A 80 16.56 3.14 6.02
CA LEU A 80 16.22 3.84 4.78
C LEU A 80 17.45 4.40 4.08
N MET A 81 18.41 4.96 4.82
CA MET A 81 19.70 5.40 4.26
C MET A 81 20.43 4.24 3.58
N LEU A 82 20.47 3.06 4.23
CA LEU A 82 21.09 1.85 3.70
C LEU A 82 20.38 1.36 2.43
N LYS A 83 19.05 1.23 2.47
CA LYS A 83 18.25 0.73 1.34
C LYS A 83 18.35 1.63 0.11
N ARG A 84 18.55 2.93 0.29
CA ARG A 84 18.63 3.92 -0.79
C ARG A 84 20.04 4.23 -1.28
N LYS A 85 21.07 3.56 -0.75
CA LYS A 85 22.48 3.80 -1.12
C LYS A 85 22.87 5.29 -1.02
N GLY A 86 22.31 6.01 -0.04
CA GLY A 86 22.57 7.43 0.17
C GLY A 86 21.75 8.41 -0.68
N GLN A 87 20.75 7.97 -1.46
CA GLN A 87 19.80 8.92 -2.07
C GLN A 87 18.95 9.60 -1.00
N ASP A 88 18.77 10.91 -1.15
CA ASP A 88 17.92 11.70 -0.27
C ASP A 88 16.46 11.19 -0.29
N PHE A 89 15.86 11.11 0.88
CA PHE A 89 14.45 10.74 1.11
C PHE A 89 13.75 11.71 2.07
N LEU A 90 14.42 12.79 2.49
CA LEU A 90 13.90 13.75 3.46
C LEU A 90 12.66 14.49 2.96
N HIS A 91 12.46 14.53 1.63
CA HIS A 91 11.29 15.10 0.96
C HIS A 91 10.15 14.10 0.69
N THR A 92 10.08 13.03 1.48
CA THR A 92 9.02 12.00 1.41
C THR A 92 8.22 11.97 2.73
N PRO A 93 6.99 11.40 2.75
CA PRO A 93 6.24 11.20 3.99
C PRO A 93 7.06 10.51 5.08
N MET A 94 7.78 9.45 4.74
CA MET A 94 8.62 8.71 5.70
C MET A 94 9.83 9.52 6.14
N GLY A 95 10.40 10.33 5.25
CA GLY A 95 11.44 11.30 5.60
C GLY A 95 10.96 12.35 6.59
N TYR A 96 9.73 12.84 6.44
CA TYR A 96 9.11 13.79 7.38
C TYR A 96 8.88 13.14 8.75
N LEU A 97 8.43 11.88 8.80
CA LEU A 97 8.35 11.12 10.06
C LEU A 97 9.72 10.98 10.75
N CYS A 98 10.77 10.64 10.00
CA CYS A 98 12.13 10.53 10.56
C CYS A 98 12.68 11.86 11.10
N GLN A 99 12.13 12.99 10.65
CA GLN A 99 12.52 14.34 11.09
C GLN A 99 11.60 14.89 12.19
N SER A 100 10.60 14.13 12.65
CA SER A 100 9.53 14.61 13.53
C SER A 100 8.83 15.86 12.98
N LYS A 101 8.74 16.00 11.65
CA LYS A 101 8.02 17.11 11.02
C LYS A 101 6.53 16.82 11.00
N VAL A 102 5.73 17.86 11.23
CA VAL A 102 4.28 17.75 11.12
C VAL A 102 3.89 17.35 9.69
N LEU A 103 3.25 16.18 9.58
CA LEU A 103 2.60 15.74 8.35
C LEU A 103 1.24 16.42 8.23
N SER A 104 1.05 17.21 7.18
CA SER A 104 -0.24 17.82 6.83
C SER A 104 -0.72 17.25 5.50
N GLN A 105 -2.02 16.99 5.38
CA GLN A 105 -2.64 16.52 4.14
C GLN A 105 -2.43 17.48 2.95
N THR A 106 -2.15 18.76 3.22
CA THR A 106 -1.91 19.78 2.18
C THR A 106 -0.54 19.62 1.48
N LEU A 107 0.35 18.78 1.99
CA LEU A 107 1.68 18.54 1.41
C LEU A 107 1.57 17.89 0.02
N ALA A 108 2.45 18.29 -0.90
CA ALA A 108 2.39 17.91 -2.31
C ALA A 108 2.36 16.38 -2.53
N PHE A 109 3.14 15.64 -1.74
CA PHE A 109 3.20 14.17 -1.84
C PHE A 109 1.93 13.43 -1.37
N PHE A 110 0.98 14.11 -0.71
CA PHE A 110 -0.33 13.53 -0.39
C PHE A 110 -1.42 13.94 -1.39
N LYS A 111 -1.14 14.91 -2.27
CA LYS A 111 -2.11 15.38 -3.28
C LYS A 111 -2.16 14.44 -4.50
N GLU A 112 -1.08 13.72 -4.80
CA GLU A 112 -0.97 12.80 -5.94
C GLU A 112 -1.68 11.45 -5.74
N ASP A 113 -1.93 11.03 -4.49
CA ASP A 113 -2.53 9.72 -4.19
C ASP A 113 -3.99 9.62 -4.67
N VAL A 114 -4.73 10.73 -4.66
CA VAL A 114 -6.10 10.76 -5.17
C VAL A 114 -6.07 10.43 -6.66
N SER A 115 -5.25 11.15 -7.43
CA SER A 115 -5.13 11.04 -8.90
C SER A 115 -4.79 9.62 -9.37
N ARG A 116 -3.93 8.91 -8.64
CA ARG A 116 -3.46 7.59 -9.06
C ARG A 116 -4.46 6.47 -8.80
N LEU A 117 -5.32 6.62 -7.78
CA LEU A 117 -6.40 5.69 -7.47
C LEU A 117 -7.63 5.86 -8.39
N GLU A 118 -7.94 7.09 -8.83
CA GLU A 118 -9.00 7.36 -9.83
C GLU A 118 -8.69 6.64 -11.16
N ASN A 119 -7.43 6.69 -11.60
CA ASN A 119 -6.99 6.04 -12.85
C ASN A 119 -7.06 4.50 -12.83
N LEU A 120 -7.12 3.86 -11.65
CA LEU A 120 -7.32 2.41 -11.52
C LEU A 120 -8.80 2.02 -11.52
N THR A 121 -9.69 2.95 -11.15
CA THR A 121 -11.15 2.71 -11.12
C THR A 121 -11.84 3.09 -12.43
N GLU A 122 -11.27 4.03 -13.21
CA GLU A 122 -11.78 4.35 -14.56
C GLU A 122 -11.43 3.27 -15.60
N ASN A 123 -10.33 2.53 -15.43
CA ASN A 123 -9.92 1.46 -16.34
C ASN A 123 -10.60 0.10 -16.06
N SER A 124 -11.53 0.02 -15.10
CA SER A 124 -12.36 -1.17 -14.84
C SER A 124 -13.78 -1.06 -15.37
N LYS A 125 -14.04 -0.18 -16.35
CA LYS A 125 -15.29 -0.27 -17.13
C LYS A 125 -15.24 -1.56 -17.97
N PRO A 126 -16.27 -2.41 -17.93
CA PRO A 126 -16.30 -3.61 -18.77
C PRO A 126 -16.31 -3.15 -20.23
N GLU A 127 -15.29 -3.55 -20.98
CA GLU A 127 -15.32 -3.46 -22.43
C GLU A 127 -16.56 -4.23 -22.92
N ASP A 128 -17.41 -3.49 -23.63
CA ASP A 128 -18.64 -3.95 -24.25
C ASP A 128 -18.29 -5.16 -25.13
N ILE A 129 -18.65 -6.37 -24.68
CA ILE A 129 -18.64 -7.54 -25.54
C ILE A 129 -19.72 -7.26 -26.57
N GLY A 130 -19.31 -6.73 -27.72
CA GLY A 130 -20.13 -6.63 -28.92
C GLY A 130 -20.51 -8.04 -29.36
N VAL A 131 -21.55 -8.60 -28.74
CA VAL A 131 -22.23 -9.77 -29.26
C VAL A 131 -23.15 -9.24 -30.35
N ASP A 132 -22.63 -9.28 -31.58
CA ASP A 132 -23.39 -9.04 -32.80
C ASP A 132 -24.50 -10.10 -32.90
N PHE A 133 -25.70 -9.73 -32.44
CA PHE A 133 -26.91 -10.54 -32.53
C PHE A 133 -27.78 -9.96 -33.64
N ASP A 134 -27.38 -10.14 -34.90
CA ASP A 134 -28.32 -10.02 -36.03
C ASP A 134 -27.82 -10.84 -37.23
N ASP A 135 -27.96 -12.16 -37.14
CA ASP A 135 -28.12 -12.99 -38.34
C ASP A 135 -29.39 -13.84 -38.19
N LYS A 136 -30.45 -13.35 -38.81
CA LYS A 136 -31.78 -13.96 -38.82
C LYS A 136 -31.87 -14.93 -40.00
N PRO A 137 -32.29 -16.19 -39.79
CA PRO A 137 -32.34 -17.20 -40.84
C PRO A 137 -33.39 -16.84 -41.90
N LYS A 138 -32.97 -16.70 -43.16
CA LYS A 138 -33.89 -16.68 -44.30
C LYS A 138 -34.33 -18.10 -44.61
N ALA A 139 -35.60 -18.36 -44.33
CA ALA A 139 -36.29 -19.57 -44.73
C ALA A 139 -36.42 -19.65 -46.26
N GLU A 140 -36.27 -20.89 -46.70
CA GLU A 140 -36.51 -21.47 -48.02
C GLU A 140 -37.97 -21.22 -48.47
N GLU A 141 -38.19 -20.69 -49.68
CA GLU A 141 -39.46 -20.83 -50.37
C GLU A 141 -39.21 -21.27 -51.81
N ARG A 142 -39.87 -22.37 -52.15
CA ARG A 142 -39.83 -23.10 -53.41
C ARG A 142 -40.65 -22.36 -54.46
N GLU A 143 -40.17 -22.34 -55.70
CA GLU A 143 -40.84 -22.86 -56.90
C GLU A 143 -39.87 -22.89 -58.09
#